data_AF-A0A0M3JLM3-F1
#
_entry.id   AF-A0A0M3JLM3-F1
#
_cell.length_a   1.000
_cell.length_b   1.000
_cell.length_c   1.000
_cell.angle_alpha   90.00
_cell.angle_beta   90.00
_cell.angle_gamma   90.00
#
_symmetry.space_group_name_H-M   'P 1'
#
loop_
_entity.id
_entity.type
_entity.pdbx_description
1 polymer ?
#
loop_
_entity_poly.entity_id
_entity_poly.type
_entity_poly.pdbx_seq_one_letter_code
_entity_poly.pdbx_strand_id
1 'polypeptide(L)'
;MKILGEEKILKASQMVFVESLPDETKKKFMEISFDKGLTPQEQIIEYDKVAKTLSEKNQRFYENIKHQLLKRDADRAETIAKLDPKSRETIQKLEKIDQQVQQLFREAKNKKQVIESIKFISSLFTFPHFY
;
A
#
# COMPACT_ATOMS: atom_id res chain seq x y z
N MET A 1 -18.75 1.29 -1.82
CA MET A 1 -18.01 1.33 -0.53
C MET A 1 -17.37 0.00 -0.10
N LYS A 2 -17.65 -1.16 -0.73
CA LYS A 2 -17.02 -2.46 -0.37
C LYS A 2 -15.49 -2.51 -0.60
N ILE A 3 -15.01 -1.91 -1.69
CA ILE A 3 -13.60 -1.95 -2.12
C ILE A 3 -12.64 -1.38 -1.06
N LEU A 4 -13.01 -0.26 -0.42
CA LEU A 4 -12.19 0.39 0.63
C LEU A 4 -12.09 -0.44 1.93
N GLY A 5 -13.08 -1.28 2.23
CA GLY A 5 -13.06 -2.15 3.42
C GLY A 5 -12.16 -3.36 3.21
N GLU A 6 -12.27 -4.00 2.05
CA GLU A 6 -11.44 -5.15 1.65
C GLU A 6 -9.96 -4.75 1.51
N GLU A 7 -9.68 -3.55 1.01
CA GLU A 7 -8.33 -2.99 0.94
C GLU A 7 -7.65 -2.85 2.31
N LYS A 8 -8.39 -2.41 3.33
CA LYS A 8 -7.86 -2.25 4.70
C LYS A 8 -7.59 -3.59 5.35
N ILE A 9 -8.46 -4.58 5.14
CA ILE A 9 -8.29 -5.93 5.67
C ILE A 9 -7.06 -6.59 5.03
N LEU A 10 -6.88 -6.45 3.72
CA LEU A 10 -5.72 -7.03 3.03
C LEU A 10 -4.40 -6.41 3.49
N LYS A 11 -4.36 -5.08 3.67
CA LYS A 11 -3.19 -4.38 4.26
C LYS A 11 -2.90 -4.84 5.69
N ALA A 12 -3.93 -5.02 6.51
CA ALA A 12 -3.75 -5.52 7.88
C ALA A 12 -3.22 -6.96 7.89
N SER A 13 -3.74 -7.84 7.04
CA SER A 13 -3.26 -9.22 6.89
C SER A 13 -1.79 -9.28 6.47
N GLN A 14 -1.36 -8.39 5.58
CA GLN A 14 0.05 -8.28 5.17
C GLN A 14 0.95 -7.85 6.32
N MET A 15 0.51 -6.87 7.13
CA MET A 15 1.26 -6.42 8.29
C MET A 15 1.36 -7.52 9.36
N VAL A 16 0.25 -8.21 9.67
CA VAL A 16 0.21 -9.33 10.63
C VAL A 16 1.12 -10.47 10.16
N PHE A 17 1.15 -10.77 8.86
CA PHE A 17 2.07 -11.76 8.31
C PHE A 17 3.52 -11.38 8.59
N VAL A 18 3.95 -10.19 8.19
CA VAL A 18 5.34 -9.73 8.37
C VAL A 18 5.74 -9.67 9.84
N GLU A 19 4.83 -9.24 10.73
CA GLU A 19 5.03 -9.23 12.18
C GLU A 19 5.14 -10.62 12.81
N SER A 20 4.56 -11.66 12.17
CA SER A 20 4.64 -13.05 12.64
C SER A 20 5.92 -13.78 12.23
N LEU A 21 6.75 -13.17 11.38
CA LEU A 21 8.00 -13.76 10.90
C LEU A 21 9.14 -13.55 11.90
N PRO A 22 10.18 -14.39 11.89
CA PRO A 22 11.41 -14.16 12.65
C PRO A 22 12.01 -12.80 12.33
N ASP A 23 12.64 -12.16 13.33
CA ASP A 23 13.16 -10.78 13.21
C ASP A 23 14.06 -10.57 11.98
N GLU A 24 14.92 -11.53 11.67
CA GLU A 24 15.81 -11.45 10.50
C GLU A 24 15.02 -11.45 9.18
N THR A 25 13.98 -12.27 9.08
CA THR A 25 13.14 -12.34 7.88
C THR A 25 12.21 -11.14 7.78
N LYS A 26 11.62 -10.72 8.91
CA LYS A 26 10.83 -9.49 9.04
C LYS A 26 11.64 -8.28 8.55
N LYS A 27 12.90 -8.17 8.97
CA LYS A 27 13.81 -7.11 8.52
C LYS A 27 14.00 -7.13 7.01
N LYS A 28 14.21 -8.29 6.38
CA LYS A 28 14.33 -8.42 4.92
C LYS A 28 13.06 -7.96 4.19
N PHE A 29 11.86 -8.35 4.67
CA PHE A 29 10.60 -7.84 4.11
C PHE A 29 10.47 -6.32 4.25
N MET A 30 10.84 -5.76 5.39
CA MET A 30 10.79 -4.32 5.63
C MET A 30 11.80 -3.55 4.75
N GLU A 31 13.01 -4.06 4.59
CA GLU A 31 14.03 -3.46 3.72
C GLU A 31 13.55 -3.37 2.28
N ILE A 32 12.95 -4.43 1.74
CA ILE A 32 12.35 -4.43 0.40
C ILE A 32 11.20 -3.41 0.30
N SER A 33 10.35 -3.28 1.35
CA SER A 33 9.24 -2.32 1.37
C SER A 33 9.70 -0.86 1.29
N PHE A 34 10.84 -0.55 1.92
CA PHE A 34 11.37 0.81 2.01
C PHE A 34 12.44 1.13 0.95
N ASP A 35 12.89 0.14 0.17
CA ASP A 35 13.82 0.36 -0.92
C ASP A 35 13.21 1.29 -1.98
N LYS A 36 13.87 2.44 -2.17
CA LYS A 36 13.45 3.49 -3.12
C LYS A 36 13.87 3.19 -4.56
N GLY A 37 14.79 2.25 -4.75
CA GLY A 37 15.26 1.81 -6.06
C GLY A 37 14.39 0.74 -6.70
N LEU A 38 13.53 0.07 -5.93
CA LEU A 38 12.66 -0.99 -6.43
C LEU A 38 11.29 -0.46 -6.83
N THR A 39 10.87 -0.78 -8.05
CA THR A 39 9.47 -0.66 -8.48
C THR A 39 8.58 -1.67 -7.74
N PRO A 40 7.26 -1.46 -7.68
CA PRO A 40 6.35 -2.41 -7.04
C PRO A 40 6.46 -3.85 -7.59
N GLN A 41 6.77 -4.00 -8.88
CA GLN A 41 6.95 -5.32 -9.51
C GLN A 41 8.26 -5.98 -9.06
N GLU A 42 9.34 -5.21 -8.97
CA GLU A 42 10.63 -5.71 -8.48
C GLU A 42 10.56 -6.07 -6.99
N GLN A 43 9.81 -5.29 -6.19
CA GLN A 43 9.54 -5.63 -4.80
C GLN A 43 8.87 -7.00 -4.66
N ILE A 44 7.89 -7.33 -5.51
CA ILE A 44 7.26 -8.67 -5.52
C ILE A 44 8.28 -9.77 -5.82
N ILE A 45 9.19 -9.54 -6.76
CA ILE A 45 10.25 -10.50 -7.09
C ILE A 45 11.19 -10.72 -5.90
N GLU A 46 11.59 -9.65 -5.20
CA GLU A 46 12.43 -9.78 -4.00
C GLU A 46 11.68 -10.44 -2.84
N TYR A 47 10.40 -10.12 -2.63
CA TYR A 47 9.57 -10.82 -1.64
C TYR A 47 9.45 -12.31 -1.94
N ASP A 48 9.30 -12.71 -3.20
CA ASP A 48 9.26 -14.12 -3.61
C ASP A 48 10.56 -14.85 -3.24
N LYS A 49 11.72 -14.19 -3.40
CA LYS A 49 13.01 -14.76 -2.99
C LYS A 49 13.08 -14.98 -1.49
N VAL A 50 12.63 -14.01 -0.69
CA VAL A 50 12.60 -14.15 0.77
C VAL A 50 11.59 -15.22 1.19
N ALA A 51 10.41 -15.24 0.58
CA ALA A 51 9.35 -16.20 0.88
C ALA A 51 9.80 -17.64 0.65
N LYS A 52 10.58 -17.93 -0.39
CA LYS A 52 11.13 -19.27 -0.67
C LYS A 52 12.03 -19.83 0.44
N THR A 53 12.53 -18.99 1.34
CA THR A 53 13.33 -19.43 2.50
C THR A 53 12.49 -19.72 3.75
N LEU A 54 11.19 -19.41 3.72
CA LEU A 54 10.26 -19.66 4.81
C LEU A 54 9.82 -21.13 4.87
N SER A 55 9.19 -21.52 5.99
CA SER A 55 8.51 -22.81 6.10
C SER A 55 7.32 -22.90 5.12
N GLU A 56 6.93 -24.12 4.73
CA GLU A 56 5.85 -24.36 3.77
C GLU A 56 4.52 -23.67 4.16
N LYS A 57 4.19 -23.66 5.45
CA LYS A 57 3.01 -22.96 5.97
C LYS A 57 3.07 -21.45 5.68
N ASN A 58 4.21 -20.83 5.95
CA ASN A 58 4.40 -19.39 5.76
C ASN A 58 4.51 -19.02 4.28
N GLN A 59 5.10 -19.89 3.45
CA GLN A 59 5.08 -19.75 2.00
C GLN A 59 3.66 -19.74 1.45
N ARG A 60 2.82 -20.71 1.84
CA ARG A 60 1.41 -20.76 1.40
C ARG A 60 0.63 -19.53 1.84
N PHE A 61 0.88 -19.03 3.05
CA PHE A 61 0.23 -17.81 3.53
C PHE A 61 0.65 -16.56 2.74
N TYR A 62 1.94 -16.43 2.44
CA TYR A 62 2.47 -15.39 1.57
C TYR A 62 1.85 -15.45 0.17
N GLU A 63 1.80 -16.63 -0.46
CA GLU A 63 1.19 -16.80 -1.79
C GLU A 63 -0.29 -16.41 -1.80
N ASN A 64 -1.03 -16.74 -0.74
CA ASN A 64 -2.43 -16.30 -0.61
C ASN A 64 -2.56 -14.77 -0.52
N ILE A 65 -1.71 -14.10 0.28
CA ILE A 65 -1.69 -12.63 0.36
C ILE A 65 -1.32 -12.02 -0.99
N LYS A 66 -0.29 -12.54 -1.65
CA LYS A 66 0.17 -12.10 -2.97
C LYS A 66 -0.93 -12.23 -4.02
N HIS A 67 -1.60 -13.38 -4.08
CA HIS A 67 -2.71 -13.60 -5.01
C HIS A 67 -3.86 -12.62 -4.76
N GLN A 68 -4.22 -12.36 -3.50
CA GLN A 68 -5.26 -11.39 -3.16
C GLN A 68 -4.88 -9.95 -3.55
N LEU A 69 -3.60 -9.57 -3.40
CA LEU A 69 -3.09 -8.26 -3.83
C LEU A 69 -3.15 -8.09 -5.35
N LEU A 70 -2.67 -9.08 -6.10
CA LEU A 70 -2.70 -9.06 -7.57
C LEU A 70 -4.14 -9.01 -8.09
N LYS A 71 -5.04 -9.81 -7.51
CA LYS A 71 -6.45 -9.80 -7.87
C LYS A 71 -7.07 -8.44 -7.60
N ARG A 72 -6.82 -7.84 -6.42
CA ARG A 72 -7.31 -6.50 -6.10
C ARG A 72 -6.85 -5.47 -7.12
N ASP A 73 -5.57 -5.49 -7.49
CA ASP A 73 -5.02 -4.51 -8.43
C ASP A 73 -5.63 -4.65 -9.82
N ALA A 74 -5.88 -5.89 -10.26
CA ALA A 74 -6.61 -6.17 -11.49
C ALA A 74 -8.07 -5.69 -11.43
N ASP A 75 -8.81 -6.04 -10.36
CA ASP A 75 -10.22 -5.65 -10.17
C ASP A 75 -10.35 -4.11 -10.08
N ARG A 76 -9.39 -3.44 -9.45
CA ARG A 76 -9.31 -1.98 -9.36
C ARG A 76 -9.03 -1.36 -10.72
N ALA A 77 -8.06 -1.88 -11.47
CA ALA A 77 -7.76 -1.38 -12.83
C ALA A 77 -8.97 -1.51 -13.75
N GLU A 78 -9.67 -2.65 -13.70
CA GLU A 78 -10.90 -2.88 -14.46
C GLU A 78 -12.02 -1.91 -14.04
N THR A 79 -12.20 -1.69 -12.74
CA THR A 79 -13.19 -0.74 -12.23
C THR A 79 -12.89 0.68 -12.68
N ILE A 80 -11.64 1.13 -12.57
CA ILE A 80 -11.22 2.48 -12.99
C ILE A 80 -11.44 2.67 -14.50
N ALA A 81 -11.15 1.66 -15.32
CA ALA A 81 -11.37 1.74 -16.76
C ALA A 81 -12.85 1.96 -17.13
N LYS A 82 -13.77 1.44 -16.31
CA LYS A 82 -15.23 1.57 -16.50
C LYS A 82 -15.81 2.89 -15.99
N LEU A 83 -15.05 3.69 -15.25
CA LEU A 83 -15.52 4.98 -14.73
C LEU A 83 -15.56 6.06 -15.82
N ASP A 84 -16.36 7.10 -15.60
CA ASP A 84 -16.38 8.29 -16.44
C ASP A 84 -15.04 9.07 -16.33
N PRO A 85 -14.69 9.92 -17.31
CA PRO A 85 -13.42 10.63 -17.33
C PRO A 85 -13.15 11.49 -16.09
N LYS A 86 -14.18 12.13 -15.53
CA LYS A 86 -14.05 13.01 -14.35
C LYS A 86 -13.77 12.19 -13.09
N SER A 87 -14.41 11.03 -12.96
CA SER A 87 -14.14 10.07 -11.88
C SER A 87 -12.73 9.47 -11.99
N ARG A 88 -12.24 9.16 -13.20
CA ARG A 88 -10.86 8.70 -13.42
C ARG A 88 -9.83 9.77 -13.03
N GLU A 89 -10.04 11.01 -13.44
CA GLU A 89 -9.16 12.13 -13.08
C GLU A 89 -9.11 12.35 -11.56
N THR A 90 -10.27 12.17 -10.89
CA THR A 90 -10.36 12.26 -9.43
C THR A 90 -9.57 11.15 -8.74
N ILE A 91 -9.65 9.90 -9.22
CA ILE A 91 -8.87 8.79 -8.68
C ILE A 91 -7.36 9.01 -8.87
N GLN A 92 -6.94 9.48 -10.05
CA GLN A 92 -5.53 9.80 -10.30
C GLN A 92 -5.01 10.90 -9.36
N LYS A 93 -5.83 11.92 -9.07
CA LYS A 93 -5.48 12.95 -8.07
C LYS A 93 -5.32 12.33 -6.67
N LEU A 94 -6.25 11.47 -6.26
CA LEU A 94 -6.17 10.76 -4.98
C LEU A 94 -4.92 9.87 -4.87
N GLU A 95 -4.55 9.15 -5.93
CA GLU A 95 -3.35 8.32 -5.96
C GLU A 95 -2.06 9.15 -5.86
N LYS A 96 -2.01 10.29 -6.56
CA LYS A 96 -0.89 11.23 -6.45
C LYS A 96 -0.73 11.76 -5.02
N ILE A 97 -1.84 12.04 -4.34
CA ILE A 97 -1.84 12.49 -2.94
C ILE A 97 -1.37 11.37 -2.02
N ASP A 98 -1.86 10.14 -2.20
CA ASP A 98 -1.42 8.99 -1.38
C ASP A 98 0.09 8.76 -1.53
N GLN A 99 0.62 8.86 -2.75
CA GLN A 99 2.06 8.79 -3.00
C GLN A 99 2.83 9.91 -2.27
N GLN A 100 2.35 11.16 -2.33
CA GLN A 100 2.95 12.28 -1.62
C GLN A 100 2.93 12.08 -0.10
N VAL A 101 1.79 11.62 0.45
CA VAL A 101 1.65 11.29 1.86
C VAL A 101 2.65 10.21 2.25
N GLN A 102 2.71 9.10 1.51
CA GLN A 102 3.65 8.02 1.77
C GLN A 102 5.11 8.49 1.69
N GLN A 103 5.45 9.35 0.72
CA GLN A 103 6.78 9.93 0.62
C GLN A 103 7.11 10.77 1.87
N LEU A 104 6.18 11.61 2.33
CA LEU A 104 6.35 12.40 3.55
C LEU A 104 6.50 11.51 4.79
N PHE A 105 5.75 10.41 4.88
CA PHE A 105 5.93 9.41 5.94
C PHE A 105 7.31 8.74 5.90
N ARG A 106 7.85 8.45 4.71
CA ARG A 106 9.19 7.84 4.54
C ARG A 106 10.32 8.83 4.81
N GLU A 107 10.12 10.12 4.51
CA GLU A 107 11.13 11.18 4.71
C GLU A 107 11.11 11.76 6.13
N ALA A 108 9.96 11.74 6.80
CA ALA A 108 9.83 12.23 8.15
C ALA A 108 10.55 11.33 9.15
N LYS A 109 11.71 11.78 9.64
CA LYS A 109 12.38 11.23 10.82
C LYS A 109 11.58 11.43 12.12
N ASN A 110 10.51 12.22 12.11
CA ASN A 110 9.80 12.67 13.31
C ASN A 110 8.28 12.74 13.11
N LYS A 111 7.50 12.10 13.99
CA LYS A 111 6.03 11.94 13.89
C LYS A 111 5.25 13.26 13.76
N LYS A 112 5.79 14.40 14.24
CA LYS A 112 5.13 15.71 14.17
C LYS A 112 5.04 16.28 12.74
N GLN A 113 6.09 16.14 11.93
CA GLN A 113 6.11 16.66 10.55
C GLN A 113 5.09 15.95 9.65
N VAL A 114 4.91 14.65 9.87
CA VAL A 114 3.87 13.85 9.21
C VAL A 114 2.47 14.40 9.51
N ILE A 115 2.17 14.68 10.78
CA ILE A 115 0.85 15.17 11.19
C ILE A 115 0.57 16.56 10.59
N GLU A 116 1.58 17.44 10.55
CA GLU A 116 1.45 18.75 9.90
C GLU A 116 1.27 18.65 8.39
N SER A 117 1.97 17.72 7.75
CA SER A 117 1.83 17.45 6.32
C SER A 117 0.44 16.90 5.97
N ILE A 118 -0.09 15.99 6.78
CA ILE A 118 -1.46 15.48 6.65
C ILE A 118 -2.48 16.61 6.85
N LYS A 119 -2.27 17.51 7.82
CA LYS A 119 -3.13 18.68 8.03
C LYS A 119 -3.08 19.65 6.85
N PHE A 120 -1.91 19.91 6.29
CA PHE A 120 -1.74 20.75 5.11
C PHE A 120 -2.46 20.14 3.89
N ILE A 121 -2.24 18.86 3.61
CA ILE A 121 -2.94 18.16 2.52
C ILE A 121 -4.45 18.18 2.76
N SER A 122 -4.92 17.92 3.98
CA SER A 122 -6.35 17.99 4.32
C SER A 122 -6.92 19.40 4.12
N SER A 123 -6.14 20.46 4.36
CA SER A 123 -6.55 21.84 4.12
C SER A 123 -6.63 22.21 2.64
N LEU A 124 -5.91 21.50 1.75
CA LEU A 124 -6.07 21.66 0.30
C LEU A 124 -7.40 21.05 -0.21
N PHE A 125 -8.10 20.28 0.63
CA PHE A 125 -9.40 19.67 0.35
C PHE A 125 -10.53 20.21 1.22
N THR A 126 -10.45 21.44 1.73
CA THR A 126 -11.67 22.14 2.16
C THR A 126 -12.59 22.28 0.96
N PHE A 127 -13.46 21.29 0.78
CA PHE A 127 -14.69 21.41 0.02
C PHE A 127 -15.45 22.60 0.61
N PRO A 128 -15.88 23.58 -0.20
CA PRO A 128 -16.76 24.62 0.30
C PRO A 128 -17.98 23.93 0.92
N HIS A 129 -18.24 24.24 2.18
CA HIS A 129 -19.38 23.75 2.92
C HIS A 129 -20.65 23.95 2.08
N PHE A 130 -21.28 22.85 1.66
CA PHE A 130 -22.70 22.87 1.34
C PHE A 130 -23.43 22.99 2.68
N TYR A 131 -23.72 24.23 3.07
CA TYR A 131 -24.87 24.56 3.93
C TYR A 131 -26.08 24.79 3.03
#